data_AF-A0AAR2LPJ2-F1
#
_entry.id   AF-A0AAR2LPJ2-F1
#
_cell.length_a   1.000
_cell.length_b   1.000
_cell.length_c   1.000
_cell.angle_alpha   90.00
_cell.angle_beta   90.00
_cell.angle_gamma   90.00
#
_symmetry.space_group_name_H-M   'P 1'
#
loop_
_entity.id
_entity.type
_entity.pdbx_description
1 polymer ?
#
loop_
_entity_poly.entity_id
_entity_poly.type
_entity_poly.pdbx_seq_one_letter_code
_entity_poly.pdbx_strand_id
1 'polypeptide(L)'
;MKANSIFLSYSFCFGCPLSPFYHVSFALLSLSLSLSLSLSLSLSPSLFRMDVHHGNITQNIFYTDPKVLCISLHRCDLSSGGGEPTEVGSGEGKGFNVNVAWSSGLDPPIGDAEYLAAFRSVVIPIAEEFSPDVILVSSQFNAVKGHPTSKGGHSVSAKCFGVLTQKLMDLARGRVVLAVEGGHDLTPTCDASEACVNALLENKVESLSHDVLMQRPCAEAFKSLQTVLHIHSESTLSWAGGWGISLVTGRSPVCKADFYH
;
A
#
# COMPACT_ATOMS: atom_id res chain seq x y z
N MET A 1 22.46 -13.26 -3.44
CA MET A 1 20.98 -13.23 -3.50
C MET A 1 20.43 -13.98 -2.30
N LYS A 2 19.81 -13.30 -1.34
CA LYS A 2 18.90 -13.99 -0.41
C LYS A 2 17.58 -14.19 -1.17
N ALA A 3 17.30 -15.43 -1.57
CA ALA A 3 16.22 -15.79 -2.48
C ALA A 3 14.83 -15.79 -1.79
N ASN A 4 14.45 -14.69 -1.16
CA ASN A 4 13.18 -14.59 -0.42
C ASN A 4 12.13 -13.72 -1.13
N SER A 5 12.52 -12.92 -2.12
CA SER A 5 11.64 -12.00 -2.86
C SER A 5 11.37 -12.48 -4.29
N ILE A 6 10.18 -12.19 -4.81
CA ILE A 6 9.78 -12.55 -6.18
C ILE A 6 9.17 -11.32 -6.86
N PHE A 7 9.58 -11.06 -8.09
CA PHE A 7 8.95 -10.06 -8.95
C PHE A 7 8.20 -10.77 -10.08
N LEU A 8 6.90 -10.54 -10.18
CA LEU A 8 6.03 -11.07 -11.23
C LEU A 8 5.56 -9.92 -12.10
N SER A 9 6.00 -9.89 -13.36
CA SER A 9 5.44 -9.01 -14.37
C SER A 9 4.58 -9.84 -15.32
N TYR A 10 3.29 -9.53 -15.39
CA TYR A 10 2.41 -10.10 -16.41
C TYR A 10 2.37 -9.12 -17.59
N SER A 11 2.97 -9.49 -18.71
CA SER A 11 2.80 -8.78 -19.98
C SER A 11 1.44 -9.15 -20.58
N PHE A 12 0.42 -8.32 -20.35
CA PHE A 12 -0.74 -8.28 -21.24
C PHE A 12 -0.72 -6.94 -21.99
N CYS A 13 -0.78 -7.01 -23.32
CA CYS A 13 -0.61 -5.90 -24.26
C CYS A 13 -1.01 -4.51 -23.73
N PHE A 14 -0.01 -3.64 -23.60
CA PHE A 14 -0.15 -2.19 -23.49
C PHE A 14 -0.92 -1.66 -24.71
N GLY A 15 -2.26 -1.65 -24.68
CA GLY A 15 -3.03 -1.19 -25.83
C GLY A 15 -4.54 -1.34 -25.79
N CYS A 16 -5.14 -2.04 -24.83
CA CYS A 16 -6.60 -2.12 -24.74
C CYS A 16 -7.15 -1.08 -23.75
N PRO A 17 -7.73 0.05 -24.22
CA PRO A 17 -8.47 0.93 -23.35
C PRO A 17 -9.73 0.20 -22.90
N LEU A 18 -9.97 0.19 -21.58
CA LEU A 18 -11.19 -0.33 -20.96
C LEU A 18 -11.33 -1.85 -21.05
N SER A 19 -10.85 -2.57 -20.04
CA SER A 19 -11.37 -3.92 -19.82
C SER A 19 -11.46 -4.22 -18.32
N PRO A 20 -12.59 -4.75 -17.80
CA PRO A 20 -12.73 -5.13 -16.40
C PRO A 20 -11.81 -6.31 -15.98
N PHE A 21 -10.93 -6.79 -16.86
CA PHE A 21 -10.06 -7.95 -16.62
C PHE A 21 -8.81 -7.64 -15.77
N TYR A 22 -8.40 -6.37 -15.64
CA TYR A 22 -7.19 -6.00 -14.88
C TYR A 22 -7.34 -6.30 -13.38
N HIS A 23 -8.41 -5.80 -12.75
CA HIS A 23 -8.71 -6.07 -11.34
C HIS A 23 -8.95 -7.56 -11.06
N VAL A 24 -9.55 -8.28 -12.03
CA VAL A 24 -9.85 -9.71 -11.90
C VAL A 24 -8.57 -10.55 -11.88
N SER A 25 -7.56 -10.19 -12.68
CA SER A 25 -6.35 -11.00 -12.83
C SER A 25 -5.51 -11.08 -11.56
N PHE A 26 -5.29 -9.95 -10.87
CA PHE A 26 -4.60 -10.01 -9.58
C PHE A 26 -5.49 -10.48 -8.45
N ALA A 27 -6.78 -10.17 -8.45
CA ALA A 27 -7.66 -10.75 -7.45
C ALA A 27 -7.57 -12.29 -7.50
N LEU A 28 -7.57 -12.88 -8.70
CA LEU A 28 -7.36 -14.32 -8.90
C LEU A 28 -5.95 -14.78 -8.50
N LEU A 29 -4.91 -14.02 -8.83
CA LEU A 29 -3.54 -14.34 -8.41
C LEU A 29 -3.40 -14.30 -6.88
N SER A 30 -3.85 -13.22 -6.24
CA SER A 30 -3.84 -13.02 -4.79
C SER A 30 -4.67 -14.08 -4.07
N LEU A 31 -5.84 -14.44 -4.62
CA LEU A 31 -6.67 -15.52 -4.09
C LEU A 31 -5.95 -16.86 -4.23
N SER A 32 -5.41 -17.17 -5.41
CA SER A 32 -4.69 -18.43 -5.65
C SER A 32 -3.45 -18.56 -4.78
N LEU A 33 -2.64 -17.50 -4.67
CA LEU A 33 -1.46 -17.49 -3.82
C LEU A 33 -1.84 -17.57 -2.35
N SER A 34 -2.77 -16.71 -1.89
CA SER A 34 -3.23 -16.69 -0.50
C SER A 34 -3.81 -18.04 -0.09
N LEU A 35 -4.65 -18.64 -0.94
CA LEU A 35 -5.22 -19.96 -0.68
C LEU A 35 -4.12 -21.03 -0.62
N SER A 36 -3.15 -20.99 -1.54
CA SER A 36 -2.02 -21.94 -1.54
C SER A 36 -1.13 -21.79 -0.30
N LEU A 37 -0.84 -20.56 0.10
CA LEU A 37 -0.05 -20.21 1.29
C LEU A 37 -0.77 -20.63 2.59
N SER A 38 -2.07 -20.37 2.69
CA SER A 38 -2.89 -20.72 3.86
C SER A 38 -3.11 -22.23 3.97
N LEU A 39 -3.47 -22.91 2.87
CA LEU A 39 -3.80 -24.34 2.89
C LEU A 39 -2.57 -25.25 2.89
N SER A 40 -1.51 -24.90 2.15
CA SER A 40 -0.36 -25.78 1.95
C SER A 40 0.80 -25.48 2.89
N LEU A 41 0.90 -24.23 3.37
CA LEU A 41 2.06 -23.76 4.13
C LEU A 41 1.70 -23.16 5.51
N SER A 42 0.40 -23.06 5.84
CA SER A 42 -0.11 -22.49 7.10
C SER A 42 0.44 -21.08 7.39
N LEU A 43 0.62 -20.27 6.34
CA LEU A 43 1.13 -18.90 6.43
C LEU A 43 -0.02 -17.90 6.48
N SER A 44 0.17 -16.79 7.20
CA SER A 44 -0.74 -15.64 7.23
C SER A 44 -0.22 -14.52 6.32
N PRO A 45 -0.82 -14.29 5.14
CA PRO A 45 -0.36 -13.27 4.21
C PRO A 45 -0.89 -11.86 4.54
N SER A 46 -0.09 -10.84 4.24
CA SER A 46 -0.61 -9.48 4.04
C SER A 46 -0.70 -9.16 2.55
N LEU A 47 -1.82 -8.57 2.14
CA LEU A 47 -2.04 -8.05 0.80
C LEU A 47 -1.93 -6.52 0.85
N PHE A 48 -0.92 -6.00 0.16
CA PHE A 48 -0.65 -4.58 0.08
C PHE A 48 -0.94 -4.05 -1.32
N ARG A 49 -1.68 -2.95 -1.45
CA ARG A 49 -1.96 -2.31 -2.75
C ARG A 49 -1.43 -0.88 -2.78
N MET A 50 -0.47 -0.64 -3.68
CA MET A 50 0.06 0.69 -4.01
C MET A 50 -0.58 1.23 -5.29
N ASP A 51 -1.92 1.27 -5.33
CA ASP A 51 -2.67 1.59 -6.54
C ASP A 51 -3.61 2.77 -6.27
N VAL A 52 -3.67 3.71 -7.20
CA VAL A 52 -4.62 4.84 -7.11
C VAL A 52 -6.08 4.37 -7.14
N HIS A 53 -6.37 3.15 -7.60
CA HIS A 53 -7.69 2.55 -7.58
C HIS A 53 -7.88 1.63 -6.38
N HIS A 54 -9.09 1.61 -5.84
CA HIS A 54 -9.45 0.68 -4.78
C HIS A 54 -9.45 -0.77 -5.31
N GLY A 55 -8.92 -1.68 -4.51
CA GLY A 55 -8.91 -3.11 -4.81
C GLY A 55 -10.21 -3.82 -4.41
N ASN A 56 -11.37 -3.37 -4.91
CA ASN A 56 -12.70 -3.85 -4.50
C ASN A 56 -12.79 -5.38 -4.41
N ILE A 57 -12.24 -6.08 -5.40
CA ILE A 57 -12.34 -7.55 -5.47
C ILE A 57 -11.49 -8.18 -4.36
N THR A 58 -10.25 -7.73 -4.16
CA THR A 58 -9.39 -8.22 -3.08
C THR A 58 -10.04 -7.97 -1.71
N GLN A 59 -10.57 -6.75 -1.49
CA GLN A 59 -11.28 -6.42 -0.26
C GLN A 59 -12.46 -7.39 -0.03
N ASN A 60 -13.30 -7.59 -1.04
CA ASN A 60 -14.49 -8.44 -0.90
C ASN A 60 -14.16 -9.91 -0.62
N ILE A 61 -13.07 -10.43 -1.21
CA ILE A 61 -12.65 -11.82 -1.01
C ILE A 61 -12.25 -12.08 0.44
N PHE A 62 -11.52 -11.16 1.07
CA PHE A 62 -10.93 -11.35 2.40
C PHE A 62 -11.66 -10.58 3.51
N TYR A 63 -12.79 -9.94 3.22
CA TYR A 63 -13.46 -9.00 4.12
C TYR A 63 -13.84 -9.60 5.49
N THR A 64 -14.01 -10.92 5.55
CA THR A 64 -14.34 -11.67 6.78
C THR A 64 -13.19 -12.53 7.32
N ASP A 65 -12.02 -12.54 6.67
CA ASP A 65 -10.91 -13.44 6.99
C ASP A 65 -9.83 -12.72 7.84
N PRO A 66 -9.68 -13.05 9.14
CA PRO A 66 -8.65 -12.44 9.98
C PRO A 66 -7.23 -12.91 9.66
N LYS A 67 -7.04 -13.93 8.81
CA LYS A 67 -5.72 -14.44 8.44
C LYS A 67 -5.07 -13.63 7.33
N VAL A 68 -5.81 -12.70 6.73
CA VAL A 68 -5.33 -11.87 5.62
C VAL A 68 -5.55 -10.41 5.95
N LEU A 69 -4.46 -9.65 6.08
CA LEU A 69 -4.52 -8.21 6.23
C LEU A 69 -4.51 -7.54 4.85
N CYS A 70 -5.58 -6.84 4.49
CA CYS A 70 -5.66 -6.05 3.27
C CYS A 70 -5.40 -4.56 3.58
N ILE A 71 -4.42 -3.94 2.90
CA ILE A 71 -4.18 -2.50 2.99
C ILE A 71 -4.15 -1.89 1.59
N SER A 72 -4.93 -0.83 1.38
CA SER A 72 -5.04 -0.15 0.07
C SER A 72 -4.82 1.36 0.21
N LEU A 73 -3.88 1.93 -0.55
CA LEU A 73 -3.64 3.39 -0.64
C LEU A 73 -4.15 3.91 -1.98
N HIS A 74 -5.31 4.55 -2.00
CA HIS A 74 -6.05 4.83 -3.25
C HIS A 74 -6.77 6.17 -3.22
N ARG A 75 -7.15 6.69 -4.39
CA ARG A 75 -7.97 7.89 -4.53
C ARG A 75 -9.43 7.58 -4.27
N CYS A 76 -10.08 8.34 -3.39
CA CYS A 76 -11.51 8.20 -3.15
C CYS A 76 -12.34 8.50 -4.41
N ASP A 77 -11.94 9.50 -5.20
CA ASP A 77 -12.73 9.98 -6.34
C ASP A 77 -12.65 9.09 -7.59
N LEU A 78 -11.74 8.12 -7.60
CA LEU A 78 -11.64 7.09 -8.64
C LEU A 78 -12.20 5.73 -8.19
N SER A 79 -12.74 5.61 -6.97
CA SER A 79 -13.34 4.35 -6.54
C SER A 79 -14.65 4.09 -7.29
N SER A 80 -14.79 2.91 -7.88
CA SER A 80 -16.01 2.49 -8.58
C SER A 80 -17.11 1.99 -7.62
N GLY A 81 -17.05 2.43 -6.36
CA GLY A 81 -17.87 1.95 -5.24
C GLY A 81 -17.03 1.24 -4.17
N GLY A 82 -17.22 1.60 -2.90
CA GLY A 82 -16.40 1.11 -1.78
C GLY A 82 -15.07 1.84 -1.62
N GLY A 83 -14.22 1.34 -0.72
CA GLY A 83 -12.92 1.92 -0.40
C GLY A 83 -12.98 2.97 0.71
N GLU A 84 -14.13 3.11 1.37
CA GLU A 84 -14.26 4.06 2.46
C GLU A 84 -13.36 3.67 3.64
N PRO A 85 -12.77 4.64 4.37
CA PRO A 85 -11.99 4.37 5.56
C PRO A 85 -12.75 3.59 6.65
N THR A 86 -14.08 3.66 6.64
CA THR A 86 -14.96 2.97 7.60
C THR A 86 -15.21 1.50 7.24
N GLU A 87 -14.81 1.05 6.05
CA GLU A 87 -14.91 -0.34 5.61
C GLU A 87 -13.78 -1.18 6.20
N VAL A 88 -13.89 -1.50 7.48
CA VAL A 88 -12.82 -2.17 8.25
C VAL A 88 -12.87 -3.70 8.20
N GLY A 89 -13.73 -4.32 7.40
CA GLY A 89 -14.01 -5.76 7.44
C GLY A 89 -15.24 -6.10 8.30
N SER A 90 -15.63 -7.37 8.34
CA SER A 90 -16.79 -7.84 9.10
C SER A 90 -16.56 -9.23 9.71
N GLY A 91 -17.41 -9.61 10.68
CA GLY A 91 -17.24 -10.86 11.42
C GLY A 91 -15.87 -10.95 12.10
N GLU A 92 -15.17 -12.06 11.90
CA GLU A 92 -13.81 -12.26 12.43
C GLU A 92 -12.76 -11.39 11.72
N GLY A 93 -12.97 -11.03 10.44
CA GLY A 93 -12.08 -10.15 9.66
C GLY A 93 -12.19 -8.66 10.00
N LYS A 94 -13.00 -8.27 11.00
CA LYS A 94 -13.11 -6.87 11.42
C LYS A 94 -11.76 -6.35 11.95
N GLY A 95 -11.28 -5.27 11.34
CA GLY A 95 -10.00 -4.62 11.60
C GLY A 95 -8.84 -5.12 10.73
N PHE A 96 -9.07 -6.10 9.84
CA PHE A 96 -8.07 -6.63 8.90
C PHE A 96 -8.21 -6.09 7.47
N ASN A 97 -9.10 -5.11 7.26
CA ASN A 97 -9.17 -4.33 6.02
C ASN A 97 -8.90 -2.85 6.33
N VAL A 98 -7.86 -2.28 5.72
CA VAL A 98 -7.39 -0.91 5.95
C VAL A 98 -7.43 -0.12 4.64
N ASN A 99 -8.32 0.86 4.57
CA ASN A 99 -8.46 1.74 3.41
C ASN A 99 -7.84 3.10 3.70
N VAL A 100 -6.63 3.34 3.19
CA VAL A 100 -6.03 4.69 3.13
C VAL A 100 -6.60 5.39 1.90
N ALA A 101 -7.74 6.02 2.11
CA ALA A 101 -8.51 6.66 1.06
C ALA A 101 -8.14 8.15 0.99
N TRP A 102 -7.41 8.53 -0.06
CA TRP A 102 -7.00 9.91 -0.31
C TRP A 102 -8.22 10.72 -0.77
N SER A 103 -8.71 11.56 0.14
CA SER A 103 -9.86 12.44 -0.10
C SER A 103 -9.43 13.80 -0.64
N SER A 104 -8.13 14.08 -0.65
CA SER A 104 -7.57 15.28 -1.27
C SER A 104 -7.88 15.26 -2.76
N GLY A 105 -8.34 16.38 -3.30
CA GLY A 105 -8.29 16.59 -4.75
C GLY A 105 -6.85 16.55 -5.28
N LEU A 106 -6.66 17.00 -6.51
CA LEU A 106 -5.35 17.01 -7.16
C LEU A 106 -4.56 18.32 -6.97
N ASP A 107 -4.92 19.11 -5.95
CA ASP A 107 -4.28 20.39 -5.65
C ASP A 107 -4.01 20.57 -4.14
N PRO A 108 -2.78 20.28 -3.68
CA PRO A 108 -1.69 19.63 -4.42
C PRO A 108 -1.99 18.14 -4.65
N PRO A 109 -1.44 17.52 -5.71
CA PRO A 109 -1.55 16.07 -5.90
C PRO A 109 -0.78 15.33 -4.80
N ILE A 110 -1.29 14.17 -4.40
CA ILE A 110 -0.59 13.23 -3.50
C ILE A 110 0.76 12.85 -4.13
N GLY A 111 1.85 13.01 -3.39
CA GLY A 111 3.21 12.72 -3.84
C GLY A 111 4.01 11.86 -2.86
N ASP A 112 5.33 11.99 -2.94
CA ASP A 112 6.26 11.17 -2.15
C ASP A 112 6.06 11.35 -0.65
N ALA A 113 5.93 12.60 -0.18
CA ALA A 113 5.76 12.92 1.24
C ALA A 113 4.52 12.26 1.83
N GLU A 114 3.40 12.26 1.10
CA GLU A 114 2.14 11.66 1.53
C GLU A 114 2.22 10.13 1.58
N TYR A 115 2.82 9.48 0.56
CA TYR A 115 3.02 8.02 0.58
C TYR A 115 3.99 7.60 1.68
N LEU A 116 5.09 8.32 1.89
CA LEU A 116 6.02 8.07 2.98
C LEU A 116 5.34 8.25 4.35
N ALA A 117 4.52 9.29 4.50
CA ALA A 117 3.75 9.51 5.72
C ALA A 117 2.76 8.37 5.98
N ALA A 118 2.00 7.94 4.96
CA ALA A 118 1.08 6.80 5.07
C ALA A 118 1.82 5.52 5.49
N PHE A 119 3.00 5.28 4.91
CA PHE A 119 3.81 4.14 5.28
C PHE A 119 4.26 4.18 6.72
N ARG A 120 4.77 5.33 7.16
CA ARG A 120 5.30 5.51 8.51
C ARG A 120 4.21 5.45 9.58
N SER A 121 3.03 6.01 9.33
CA SER A 121 2.00 6.14 10.35
C SER A 121 0.96 5.02 10.33
N VAL A 122 0.67 4.43 9.17
CA VAL A 122 -0.39 3.43 8.99
C VAL A 122 0.17 2.08 8.57
N VAL A 123 0.83 2.00 7.41
CA VAL A 123 1.17 0.71 6.78
C VAL A 123 2.14 -0.11 7.63
N ILE A 124 3.30 0.45 7.96
CA ILE A 124 4.35 -0.28 8.67
C ILE A 124 3.89 -0.64 10.08
N PRO A 125 3.34 0.28 10.90
CA PRO A 125 2.88 -0.09 12.24
C PRO A 125 1.82 -1.21 12.25
N ILE A 126 0.82 -1.14 11.35
CA ILE A 126 -0.23 -2.17 11.29
C ILE A 126 0.35 -3.50 10.78
N ALA A 127 1.21 -3.47 9.77
CA ALA A 127 1.83 -4.68 9.23
C ALA A 127 2.81 -5.33 10.20
N GLU A 128 3.59 -4.55 10.96
CA GLU A 128 4.47 -5.07 12.02
C GLU A 128 3.67 -5.81 13.09
N GLU A 129 2.54 -5.24 13.51
CA GLU A 129 1.70 -5.85 14.53
C GLU A 129 0.95 -7.08 14.02
N PHE A 130 0.49 -7.08 12.78
CA PHE A 130 -0.05 -8.27 12.13
C PHE A 130 1.00 -9.38 11.96
N SER A 131 2.29 -9.00 11.86
CA SER A 131 3.43 -9.90 11.72
C SER A 131 3.26 -10.92 10.58
N PRO A 132 3.12 -10.47 9.32
CA PRO A 132 2.86 -11.37 8.20
C PRO A 132 3.99 -12.35 7.94
N ASP A 133 3.60 -13.54 7.50
CA ASP A 133 4.56 -14.51 6.99
C ASP A 133 5.03 -14.15 5.58
N VAL A 134 4.20 -13.49 4.78
CA VAL A 134 4.51 -13.10 3.40
C VAL A 134 3.70 -11.86 3.04
N ILE A 135 4.30 -11.00 2.23
CA ILE A 135 3.66 -9.79 1.72
C ILE A 135 3.47 -9.92 0.22
N LEU A 136 2.24 -9.77 -0.24
CA LEU A 136 1.91 -9.72 -1.67
C LEU A 136 1.54 -8.28 -2.03
N VAL A 137 2.29 -7.68 -2.94
CA VAL A 137 2.09 -6.30 -3.38
C VAL A 137 1.44 -6.30 -4.75
N SER A 138 0.24 -5.73 -4.84
CA SER A 138 -0.33 -5.24 -6.09
C SER A 138 0.26 -3.88 -6.41
N SER A 139 0.90 -3.75 -7.57
CA SER A 139 1.42 -2.47 -8.03
C SER A 139 0.86 -2.14 -9.41
N GLN A 140 -0.14 -1.26 -9.45
CA GLN A 140 -0.45 -0.49 -10.65
C GLN A 140 0.26 0.85 -10.46
N PHE A 141 1.34 1.08 -11.20
CA PHE A 141 2.20 2.27 -11.05
C PHE A 141 1.52 3.58 -11.52
N ASN A 142 0.18 3.63 -11.56
CA ASN A 142 -0.63 4.79 -11.92
C ASN A 142 -0.48 5.97 -10.93
N ALA A 143 0.05 5.74 -9.73
CA ALA A 143 0.37 6.81 -8.79
C ALA A 143 1.68 7.55 -9.15
N VAL A 144 2.50 6.96 -10.04
CA VAL A 144 3.76 7.55 -10.47
C VAL A 144 3.47 8.79 -11.31
N LYS A 145 4.24 9.86 -11.08
CA LYS A 145 4.19 11.10 -11.82
C LYS A 145 4.30 10.83 -13.33
N GLY A 146 3.37 11.41 -14.09
CA GLY A 146 3.33 11.31 -15.55
C GLY A 146 2.01 10.76 -16.09
N HIS A 147 1.21 10.10 -15.24
CA HIS A 147 -0.08 9.57 -15.63
C HIS A 147 -1.18 10.66 -15.72
N PRO A 148 -2.11 10.58 -16.70
CA PRO A 148 -3.24 11.48 -16.81
C PRO A 148 -4.10 11.51 -15.54
N THR A 149 -4.60 12.69 -15.17
CA THR A 149 -5.52 12.92 -14.04
C THR A 149 -6.70 11.95 -13.97
N SER A 150 -7.27 11.56 -15.12
CA SER A 150 -8.42 10.65 -15.21
C SER A 150 -8.09 9.18 -14.90
N LYS A 151 -6.81 8.83 -14.82
CA LYS A 151 -6.30 7.46 -14.63
C LYS A 151 -5.32 7.34 -13.46
N GLY A 152 -4.83 8.47 -12.95
CA GLY A 152 -3.69 8.58 -12.06
C GLY A 152 -3.74 9.89 -11.27
N GLY A 153 -3.01 10.92 -11.70
CA GLY A 153 -3.08 12.25 -11.09
C GLY A 153 -2.25 12.46 -9.82
N HIS A 154 -1.68 11.41 -9.24
CA HIS A 154 -0.66 11.54 -8.21
C HIS A 154 0.70 11.93 -8.82
N SER A 155 1.61 12.40 -7.97
CA SER A 155 2.95 12.82 -8.34
C SER A 155 4.02 12.08 -7.53
N VAL A 156 3.81 10.79 -7.27
CA VAL A 156 4.80 9.93 -6.61
C VAL A 156 5.95 9.64 -7.58
N SER A 157 7.20 9.69 -7.13
CA SER A 157 8.36 9.35 -7.96
C SER A 157 8.54 7.83 -8.04
N ALA A 158 9.10 7.36 -9.16
CA ALA A 158 9.53 5.96 -9.30
C ALA A 158 10.51 5.55 -8.19
N LYS A 159 11.41 6.47 -7.79
CA LYS A 159 12.36 6.25 -6.69
C LYS A 159 11.65 5.97 -5.37
N CYS A 160 10.56 6.68 -5.09
CA CYS A 160 9.76 6.47 -3.89
C CYS A 160 9.22 5.03 -3.85
N PHE A 161 8.70 4.49 -4.96
CA PHE A 161 8.28 3.08 -5.01
C PHE A 161 9.39 2.09 -4.66
N GLY A 162 10.64 2.35 -5.06
CA GLY A 162 11.81 1.60 -4.62
C GLY A 162 12.02 1.67 -3.09
N VAL A 163 11.95 2.87 -2.51
CA VAL A 163 12.05 3.08 -1.06
C VAL A 163 10.92 2.38 -0.30
N LEU A 164 9.67 2.48 -0.78
CA LEU A 164 8.53 1.81 -0.16
C LEU A 164 8.67 0.29 -0.23
N THR A 165 9.22 -0.23 -1.33
CA THR A 165 9.53 -1.66 -1.49
C THR A 165 10.57 -2.11 -0.47
N GLN A 166 11.64 -1.33 -0.25
CA GLN A 166 12.63 -1.63 0.80
C GLN A 166 11.98 -1.70 2.19
N LYS A 167 11.10 -0.75 2.52
CA LYS A 167 10.38 -0.75 3.81
C LYS A 167 9.53 -2.01 4.01
N LEU A 168 8.92 -2.54 2.94
CA LEU A 168 8.19 -3.81 3.03
C LEU A 168 9.12 -5.02 3.18
N MET A 169 10.34 -4.97 2.64
CA MET A 169 11.32 -6.04 2.79
C MET A 169 11.89 -6.16 4.21
N ASP A 170 11.82 -5.10 5.01
CA ASP A 170 12.15 -5.15 6.44
C ASP A 170 11.14 -6.01 7.23
N LEU A 171 9.96 -6.26 6.65
CA LEU A 171 8.91 -7.12 7.19
C LEU A 171 8.96 -8.53 6.59
N ALA A 172 8.22 -9.47 7.18
CA ALA A 172 8.06 -10.85 6.67
C ALA A 172 9.39 -11.57 6.34
N ARG A 173 10.50 -11.18 6.97
CA ARG A 173 11.87 -11.67 6.67
C ARG A 173 12.26 -11.50 5.19
N GLY A 174 11.79 -10.43 4.56
CA GLY A 174 12.02 -10.13 3.15
C GLY A 174 11.19 -10.97 2.18
N ARG A 175 10.20 -11.73 2.65
CA ARG A 175 9.29 -12.51 1.79
C ARG A 175 8.23 -11.61 1.17
N VAL A 176 8.65 -10.88 0.15
CA VAL A 176 7.83 -9.93 -0.60
C VAL A 176 7.69 -10.42 -2.04
N VAL A 177 6.44 -10.53 -2.50
CA VAL A 177 6.11 -10.78 -3.90
C VAL A 177 5.44 -9.54 -4.47
N LEU A 178 6.03 -8.92 -5.48
CA LEU A 178 5.43 -7.78 -6.17
C LEU A 178 4.89 -8.23 -7.52
N ALA A 179 3.59 -8.04 -7.75
CA ALA A 179 2.94 -8.30 -9.02
C ALA A 179 2.49 -6.99 -9.68
N VAL A 180 3.03 -6.72 -10.85
CA VAL A 180 2.67 -5.53 -11.63
C VAL A 180 1.37 -5.80 -12.38
N GLU A 181 0.34 -5.00 -12.11
CA GLU A 181 -1.00 -5.15 -12.66
C GLU A 181 -1.31 -4.19 -13.81
N GLY A 182 -0.56 -3.09 -13.90
CA GLY A 182 -0.87 -2.00 -14.81
C GLY A 182 0.03 -0.79 -14.60
N GLY A 183 -0.34 0.29 -15.28
CA GLY A 183 0.50 1.46 -15.51
C GLY A 183 0.26 1.93 -16.93
N HIS A 184 -0.48 3.02 -17.09
CA HIS A 184 -0.95 3.43 -18.41
C HIS A 184 0.17 3.99 -19.28
N ASP A 185 1.12 4.71 -18.67
CA ASP A 185 2.25 5.28 -19.38
C ASP A 185 3.47 4.39 -19.21
N LEU A 186 4.11 4.05 -20.32
CA LEU A 186 5.22 3.09 -20.35
C LEU A 186 6.40 3.57 -19.50
N THR A 187 6.87 4.80 -19.72
CA THR A 187 8.08 5.31 -19.05
C THR A 187 7.92 5.34 -17.53
N PRO A 188 6.88 5.96 -16.93
CA PRO A 188 6.70 5.96 -15.48
C PRO A 188 6.58 4.54 -14.89
N THR A 189 5.92 3.63 -15.62
CA THR A 189 5.73 2.24 -15.21
C THR A 189 7.05 1.45 -15.23
N CYS A 190 7.86 1.64 -16.28
CA CYS A 190 9.18 1.03 -16.40
C CYS A 190 10.14 1.54 -15.32
N ASP A 191 10.20 2.86 -15.11
CA ASP A 191 11.08 3.47 -14.11
C ASP A 191 10.74 2.96 -12.69
N ALA A 192 9.45 2.86 -12.36
CA ALA A 192 9.02 2.37 -11.06
C ALA A 192 9.23 0.86 -10.91
N SER A 193 9.01 0.09 -11.98
CA SER A 193 9.34 -1.34 -12.01
C SER A 193 10.83 -1.56 -11.76
N GLU A 194 11.69 -0.80 -12.43
CA GLU A 194 13.14 -0.85 -12.24
C GLU A 194 13.53 -0.51 -10.80
N ALA A 195 12.97 0.55 -10.23
CA ALA A 195 13.22 0.94 -8.84
C ALA A 195 12.81 -0.16 -7.83
N CYS A 196 11.63 -0.77 -8.02
CA CYS A 196 11.17 -1.90 -7.21
C CYS A 196 12.07 -3.12 -7.36
N VAL A 197 12.44 -3.51 -8.59
CA VAL A 197 13.33 -4.66 -8.82
C VAL A 197 14.70 -4.43 -8.20
N ASN A 198 15.26 -3.22 -8.33
CA ASN A 198 16.52 -2.86 -7.68
C ASN A 198 16.42 -2.98 -6.15
N ALA A 199 15.31 -2.55 -5.55
CA ALA A 199 15.06 -2.75 -4.13
C ALA A 199 15.02 -4.24 -3.75
N LEU A 200 14.25 -5.05 -4.50
CA LEU A 200 14.12 -6.50 -4.25
C LEU A 200 15.43 -7.28 -4.41
N LEU A 201 16.35 -6.78 -5.25
CA LEU A 201 17.70 -7.33 -5.44
C LEU A 201 18.70 -6.85 -4.38
N GLU A 202 18.27 -6.01 -3.44
CA GLU A 202 19.13 -5.34 -2.45
C GLU A 202 20.22 -4.47 -3.11
N ASN A 203 19.98 -4.00 -4.35
CA ASN A 203 20.85 -3.02 -4.98
C ASN A 203 20.71 -1.68 -4.24
N LYS A 204 21.73 -0.82 -4.40
CA LYS A 204 21.67 0.54 -3.86
C LYS A 204 20.54 1.31 -4.54
N VAL A 205 19.41 1.45 -3.86
CA VAL A 205 18.31 2.33 -4.28
C VAL A 205 18.77 3.78 -4.10
N GLU A 206 18.53 4.60 -5.11
CA GLU A 206 18.82 6.03 -5.02
C GLU A 206 18.01 6.67 -3.90
N SER A 207 18.68 7.40 -3.02
CA SER A 207 18.02 8.12 -1.92
C SER A 207 17.12 9.22 -2.47
N LEU A 208 15.94 9.39 -1.85
CA LEU A 208 15.11 10.57 -2.06
C LEU A 208 15.88 11.84 -1.64
N SER A 209 15.54 12.98 -2.24
CA SER A 209 16.19 14.25 -1.88
C SER A 209 15.87 14.61 -0.44
N HIS A 210 16.76 15.37 0.19
CA HIS A 210 16.54 15.88 1.55
C HIS A 210 15.22 16.67 1.63
N ASP A 211 14.91 17.48 0.62
CA ASP A 211 13.66 18.24 0.56
C ASP A 211 12.41 17.36 0.64
N VAL A 212 12.39 16.23 -0.08
CA VAL A 212 11.26 15.28 -0.05
C VAL A 212 11.13 14.62 1.31
N LEU A 213 12.25 14.25 1.94
CA LEU A 213 12.25 13.63 3.27
C LEU A 213 11.76 14.58 4.36
N MET A 214 12.06 15.87 4.24
CA MET A 214 11.64 16.92 5.18
C MET A 214 10.25 17.49 4.87
N GLN A 215 9.70 17.20 3.69
CA GLN A 215 8.42 17.72 3.26
C GLN A 215 7.30 17.10 4.09
N ARG A 216 6.41 17.97 4.63
CA ARG A 216 5.20 17.52 5.31
C ARG A 216 4.13 17.13 4.30
N PRO A 217 3.31 16.11 4.61
CA PRO A 217 2.16 15.80 3.78
C PRO A 217 1.20 17.01 3.74
N CYS A 218 0.51 17.18 2.62
CA CYS A 218 -0.49 18.22 2.48
C CYS A 218 -1.61 18.06 3.53
N ALA A 219 -2.32 19.16 3.85
CA ALA A 219 -3.30 19.17 4.93
C ALA A 219 -4.42 18.14 4.74
N GLU A 220 -4.86 17.92 3.50
CA GLU A 220 -5.92 16.96 3.18
C GLU A 220 -5.42 15.51 3.32
N ALA A 221 -4.20 15.20 2.85
CA ALA A 221 -3.58 13.90 3.07
C ALA A 221 -3.40 13.62 4.56
N PHE A 222 -2.95 14.61 5.32
CA PHE A 222 -2.83 14.51 6.77
C PHE A 222 -4.17 14.19 7.44
N LYS A 223 -5.26 14.87 7.04
CA LYS A 223 -6.62 14.55 7.53
C LYS A 223 -7.05 13.13 7.18
N SER A 224 -6.84 12.69 5.93
CA SER A 224 -7.13 11.30 5.53
C SER A 224 -6.41 10.29 6.42
N LEU A 225 -5.11 10.51 6.70
CA LEU A 225 -4.34 9.65 7.60
C LEU A 225 -4.87 9.67 9.04
N GLN A 226 -5.25 10.85 9.57
CA GLN A 226 -5.85 10.95 10.91
C GLN A 226 -7.18 10.20 11.01
N THR A 227 -8.03 10.30 9.98
CA THR A 227 -9.30 9.59 9.93
C THR A 227 -9.10 8.08 9.97
N VAL A 228 -8.18 7.56 9.14
CA VAL A 228 -7.84 6.13 9.12
C VAL A 228 -7.37 5.69 10.49
N LEU A 229 -6.39 6.40 11.08
CA LEU A 229 -5.85 6.08 12.40
C LEU A 229 -6.93 6.08 13.49
N HIS A 230 -7.85 7.05 13.45
CA HIS A 230 -8.94 7.14 14.42
C HIS A 230 -9.90 5.95 14.31
N ILE A 231 -10.39 5.64 13.11
CA ILE A 231 -11.30 4.50 12.87
C ILE A 231 -10.65 3.19 13.34
N HIS A 232 -9.38 3.03 12.97
CA HIS A 232 -8.62 1.83 13.28
C HIS A 232 -8.31 1.74 14.80
N SER A 233 -8.13 2.87 15.49
CA SER A 233 -8.03 2.88 16.97
C SER A 233 -9.32 2.49 17.71
N GLU A 234 -10.47 2.44 17.04
CA GLU A 234 -11.74 2.02 17.65
C GLU A 234 -12.12 0.57 17.32
N SER A 235 -11.55 0.01 16.25
CA SER A 235 -11.71 -1.41 15.95
C SER A 235 -11.01 -2.25 17.03
N THR A 236 -11.78 -3.08 17.73
CA THR A 236 -11.46 -3.84 18.96
C THR A 236 -10.33 -4.88 18.86
N LEU A 237 -9.40 -4.73 17.92
CA LEU A 237 -8.17 -5.49 17.90
C LEU A 237 -7.18 -4.86 18.90
N SER A 238 -6.40 -5.69 19.58
CA SER A 238 -5.46 -5.28 20.64
C SER A 238 -4.45 -4.21 20.21
N TRP A 239 -4.25 -4.01 18.91
CA TRP A 239 -3.35 -3.01 18.34
C TRP A 239 -3.81 -1.55 18.50
N ALA A 240 -5.12 -1.34 18.62
CA ALA A 240 -5.69 -0.05 18.99
C ALA A 240 -5.32 0.40 20.42
N GLY A 241 -5.09 -0.56 21.33
CA GLY A 241 -4.88 -0.30 22.75
C GLY A 241 -3.42 -0.14 23.21
N GLY A 242 -2.45 -0.54 22.38
CA GLY A 242 -1.04 -0.65 22.81
C GLY A 242 -0.07 0.38 22.22
N TRP A 243 -0.20 0.72 20.94
CA TRP A 243 0.80 1.54 20.23
C TRP A 243 0.22 2.66 19.36
N GLY A 244 -0.97 2.46 18.76
CA GLY A 244 -1.63 3.46 17.91
C GLY A 244 -2.01 4.76 18.62
N ILE A 245 -2.38 4.69 19.92
CA ILE A 245 -2.70 5.87 20.73
C ILE A 245 -1.44 6.71 21.03
N SER A 246 -0.26 6.11 21.10
CA SER A 246 0.98 6.81 21.45
C SER A 246 1.51 7.71 20.33
N LEU A 247 1.25 7.31 19.07
CA LEU A 247 1.55 8.06 17.85
C LEU A 247 0.59 9.25 17.64
N VAL A 248 -0.68 9.12 18.05
CA VAL A 248 -1.72 10.16 17.89
C VAL A 248 -1.76 11.14 19.07
N THR A 249 -1.39 10.72 20.29
CA THR A 249 -1.46 11.56 21.51
C THR A 249 -0.12 12.20 21.93
N GLY A 250 0.96 11.98 21.18
CA GLY A 250 2.28 12.57 21.47
C GLY A 250 2.91 12.06 22.78
N ARG A 251 2.59 10.83 23.20
CA ARG A 251 3.12 10.20 24.42
C ARG A 251 4.21 9.15 24.19
N SER A 252 4.57 8.85 22.93
CA SER A 252 5.79 8.10 22.63
C SER A 252 7.00 9.06 22.63
N PRO A 253 8.12 8.74 23.32
CA PRO A 253 9.34 9.54 23.25
C PRO A 253 9.94 9.61 21.83
N VAL A 254 9.44 8.81 20.89
CA VAL A 254 9.90 8.74 19.50
C VAL A 254 9.19 9.78 18.59
N CYS A 255 7.96 10.20 18.89
CA CYS A 255 7.14 10.91 17.88
C CYS A 255 7.22 12.42 17.85
N LYS A 256 7.75 13.09 18.89
CA LYS A 256 7.89 14.56 18.82
C LYS A 256 9.01 15.01 17.89
N ALA A 257 10.01 14.17 17.64
CA ALA A 257 11.07 14.47 16.70
C ALA A 257 10.63 14.16 15.26
N ASP A 258 10.05 12.99 15.00
CA ASP A 258 9.91 12.49 13.63
C ASP A 258 8.70 13.05 12.86
N PHE A 259 7.68 13.64 13.52
CA PHE A 259 6.66 14.41 12.77
C PHE A 259 7.19 15.76 12.25
N TYR A 260 8.33 16.21 12.79
CA TYR A 260 8.89 17.55 12.56
C TYR A 260 10.31 17.54 11.99
N HIS A 261 10.96 16.37 11.90
CA HIS A 261 12.31 16.15 11.40
C HIS A 261 12.40 14.94 10.48
#